data_AF-A0A7D9I475-F1
#
_entry.id   AF-A0A7D9I475-F1
#
_cell.length_a   1.000
_cell.length_b   1.000
_cell.length_c   1.000
_cell.angle_alpha   90.00
_cell.angle_beta   90.00
_cell.angle_gamma   90.00
#
_symmetry.space_group_name_H-M   'P 1'
#
loop_
_entity.id
_entity.type
_entity.pdbx_description
1 polymer ?
#
loop_
_entity_poly.entity_id
_entity_poly.type
_entity_poly.pdbx_seq_one_letter_code
_entity_poly.pdbx_strand_id
1 'polypeptide(L)'
;MAADELIKKLELVPYPSIVCKNFYFKELYRSDLKVKPLSDEREERNAFTTIYFLAREGEYGLWRRLKSDETFFYHKGNPMRIAVIKPDGKLEDILVGDKLQNEQARYNYTLPAKSWFNFCLWQGDADYGLFSGAVAPGFDHDDIEVADLAKLVAEFPQHKNIIEEFTNK
;
A
#
# COMPACT_ATOMS: atom_id res chain seq x y z
N MET A 1 -17.49 -16.11 0.26
CA MET A 1 -16.09 -16.60 0.37
C MET A 1 -15.43 -15.74 1.42
N ALA A 2 -15.02 -16.35 2.52
CA ALA A 2 -14.51 -15.65 3.70
C ALA A 2 -12.99 -15.40 3.59
N ALA A 3 -12.47 -14.46 4.38
CA ALA A 3 -11.05 -14.12 4.40
C ALA A 3 -10.14 -15.33 4.66
N ASP A 4 -10.47 -16.19 5.64
CA ASP A 4 -9.68 -17.39 5.98
C ASP A 4 -9.55 -18.37 4.80
N GLU A 5 -10.60 -18.50 4.00
CA GLU A 5 -10.60 -19.37 2.83
C GLU A 5 -9.61 -18.87 1.77
N LEU A 6 -9.55 -17.56 1.56
CA LEU A 6 -8.60 -16.93 0.63
C LEU A 6 -7.17 -17.04 1.13
N ILE A 7 -6.93 -16.73 2.42
CA ILE A 7 -5.60 -16.86 3.04
C ILE A 7 -5.05 -18.27 2.83
N LYS A 8 -5.88 -19.29 3.09
CA LYS A 8 -5.49 -20.70 2.91
C LYS A 8 -5.25 -21.05 1.44
N LYS A 9 -6.18 -20.70 0.53
CA LYS A 9 -6.10 -21.08 -0.88
C LYS A 9 -4.99 -20.39 -1.65
N LEU A 10 -4.67 -19.14 -1.28
CA LEU A 10 -3.60 -18.36 -1.90
C LEU A 10 -2.28 -18.50 -1.16
N GLU A 11 -2.24 -19.30 -0.09
CA GLU A 11 -1.07 -19.53 0.76
C GLU A 11 -0.46 -18.23 1.28
N LEU A 12 -1.32 -17.29 1.69
CA LEU A 12 -0.88 -16.02 2.23
C LEU A 12 -0.34 -16.23 3.64
N VAL A 13 0.76 -15.56 3.95
CA VAL A 13 1.35 -15.56 5.29
C VAL A 13 1.15 -14.20 5.95
N PRO A 14 1.07 -14.13 7.29
CA PRO A 14 1.05 -12.85 7.98
C PRO A 14 2.25 -11.98 7.59
N TYR A 15 2.03 -10.70 7.32
CA TYR A 15 3.10 -9.76 7.04
C TYR A 15 3.96 -9.57 8.30
N PRO A 16 5.29 -9.77 8.24
CA PRO A 16 6.14 -9.95 9.42
C PRO A 16 6.48 -8.64 10.16
N SER A 17 5.59 -7.64 10.20
CA SER A 17 5.98 -6.32 10.69
C SER A 17 4.95 -5.61 11.56
N ILE A 18 5.46 -4.72 12.41
CA ILE A 18 4.69 -3.76 13.23
C ILE A 18 3.96 -2.70 12.37
N VAL A 19 4.27 -2.64 11.06
CA VAL A 19 3.80 -1.59 10.15
C VAL A 19 2.33 -1.81 9.79
N CYS A 20 1.87 -3.07 9.65
CA CYS A 20 0.49 -3.35 9.31
C CYS A 20 0.03 -4.65 10.00
N LYS A 21 -0.86 -4.57 11.00
CA LYS A 21 -1.41 -5.76 11.69
C LYS A 21 -2.55 -6.38 10.86
N ASN A 22 -2.81 -7.68 11.01
CA ASN A 22 -3.81 -8.43 10.21
C ASN A 22 -3.70 -8.27 8.68
N PHE A 23 -2.47 -8.01 8.19
CA PHE A 23 -2.11 -8.09 6.79
C PHE A 23 -1.54 -9.45 6.46
N TYR A 24 -1.98 -10.00 5.33
CA TYR A 24 -1.48 -11.26 4.79
C TYR A 24 -0.95 -11.01 3.39
N PHE A 25 0.18 -11.62 3.05
CA PHE A 25 0.79 -11.43 1.73
C PHE A 25 1.50 -12.68 1.25
N LYS A 26 1.81 -12.70 -0.05
CA LYS A 26 2.69 -13.68 -0.68
C LYS A 26 3.39 -13.02 -1.86
N GLU A 27 4.71 -13.08 -1.91
CA GLU A 27 5.45 -12.70 -3.12
C GLU A 27 5.15 -13.72 -4.23
N LEU A 28 4.72 -13.21 -5.38
CA LEU A 28 4.34 -14.03 -6.55
C LEU A 28 5.49 -14.15 -7.52
N TYR A 29 6.21 -13.05 -7.73
CA TYR A 29 7.30 -13.01 -8.68
C TYR A 29 8.31 -11.93 -8.31
N ARG A 30 9.57 -12.24 -8.55
CA ARG A 30 10.69 -11.31 -8.49
C ARG A 30 11.52 -11.51 -9.73
N SER A 31 11.70 -10.44 -10.51
CA SER A 31 12.39 -10.54 -11.80
C SER A 31 13.87 -10.88 -11.61
N ASP A 32 14.40 -11.84 -12.37
CA ASP A 32 15.85 -12.12 -12.40
C ASP A 32 16.65 -10.97 -13.02
N LEU A 33 16.02 -10.17 -13.89
CA LEU A 33 16.63 -8.98 -14.45
C LEU A 33 16.88 -7.96 -13.34
N LYS A 34 18.09 -7.42 -13.29
CA LYS A 34 18.48 -6.32 -12.40
C LYS A 34 18.54 -5.00 -13.16
N VAL A 35 18.13 -3.93 -12.50
CA VAL A 35 18.19 -2.56 -13.04
C VAL A 35 18.79 -1.63 -11.99
N LYS A 36 19.66 -0.72 -12.43
CA LYS A 36 20.16 0.40 -11.61
C LYS A 36 19.21 1.58 -11.77
N PRO A 37 18.53 2.03 -10.69
CA PRO A 37 17.71 3.24 -10.75
C PRO A 37 18.60 4.45 -11.05
N LEU A 38 18.21 5.28 -12.01
CA LEU A 38 18.97 6.49 -12.38
C LEU A 38 18.55 7.73 -11.58
N SER A 39 17.44 7.64 -10.87
CA SER A 39 16.81 8.75 -10.13
C SER A 39 17.29 8.89 -8.68
N ASP A 40 18.13 7.97 -8.21
CA ASP A 40 18.70 7.94 -6.87
C ASP A 40 20.01 7.14 -6.87
N GLU A 41 20.69 7.06 -5.72
CA GLU A 41 22.01 6.43 -5.60
C GLU A 41 21.95 4.95 -5.15
N ARG A 42 20.76 4.34 -5.07
CA ARG A 42 20.64 2.99 -4.51
C ARG A 42 21.23 1.93 -5.44
N GLU A 43 21.67 0.81 -4.87
CA GLU A 43 22.17 -0.33 -5.63
C GLU A 43 21.11 -0.95 -6.53
N GLU A 44 21.55 -1.84 -7.43
CA GLU A 44 20.65 -2.53 -8.33
C GLU A 44 19.49 -3.22 -7.59
N ARG A 45 18.31 -3.14 -8.19
CA ARG A 45 17.10 -3.85 -7.75
C ARG A 45 16.65 -4.81 -8.83
N ASN A 46 15.83 -5.79 -8.46
CA ASN A 46 15.09 -6.56 -9.46
C ASN A 46 14.27 -5.58 -10.33
N ALA A 47 14.05 -5.88 -11.61
CA ALA A 47 13.31 -4.97 -12.49
C ALA A 47 11.91 -4.65 -11.93
N PHE A 48 11.25 -5.67 -11.35
CA PHE A 48 10.03 -5.53 -10.59
C PHE A 48 9.80 -6.72 -9.65
N THR A 49 8.90 -6.53 -8.70
CA THR A 49 8.35 -7.58 -7.82
C THR A 49 6.84 -7.49 -7.82
N THR A 50 6.14 -8.62 -7.65
CA THR A 50 4.69 -8.65 -7.49
C THR A 50 4.28 -9.47 -6.27
N ILE A 51 3.19 -9.07 -5.63
CA ILE A 51 2.62 -9.76 -4.46
C ILE A 51 1.11 -9.94 -4.62
N TYR A 52 0.56 -10.94 -3.93
CA TYR A 52 -0.80 -10.83 -3.38
C TYR A 52 -0.72 -10.20 -2.01
N PHE A 53 -1.71 -9.38 -1.67
CA PHE A 53 -1.98 -9.04 -0.28
C PHE A 53 -3.48 -8.99 0.01
N LEU A 54 -3.81 -9.35 1.24
CA LEU A 54 -5.16 -9.33 1.81
C LEU A 54 -5.12 -8.52 3.10
N ALA A 55 -6.02 -7.53 3.17
CA ALA A 55 -6.27 -6.74 4.36
C ALA A 55 -7.58 -7.20 5.02
N ARG A 56 -7.70 -7.03 6.33
CA ARG A 56 -8.94 -7.19 7.09
C ARG A 56 -9.42 -5.86 7.66
N GLU A 57 -10.70 -5.81 8.05
CA GLU A 57 -11.26 -4.63 8.73
C GLU A 57 -10.56 -4.36 10.08
N GLY A 58 -10.62 -3.10 10.53
CA GLY A 58 -10.02 -2.66 11.79
C GLY A 58 -8.54 -2.30 11.72
N GLU A 59 -7.97 -2.25 10.52
CA GLU A 59 -6.53 -2.07 10.33
C GLU A 59 -6.16 -0.72 9.71
N TYR A 60 -5.15 -0.12 10.31
CA TYR A 60 -4.43 1.02 9.78
C TYR A 60 -2.94 0.68 9.75
N GLY A 61 -2.30 0.94 8.61
CA GLY A 61 -0.85 0.82 8.52
C GLY A 61 -0.14 1.94 9.28
N LEU A 62 1.19 1.93 9.25
CA LEU A 62 1.99 3.12 9.51
C LEU A 62 2.15 3.94 8.22
N TRP A 63 2.14 5.26 8.38
CA TRP A 63 2.58 6.17 7.33
C TRP A 63 4.01 5.82 6.91
N ARG A 64 4.20 5.61 5.62
CA ARG A 64 5.50 5.22 5.05
C ARG A 64 5.66 5.75 3.64
N ARG A 65 6.87 5.67 3.10
CA ARG A 65 7.15 5.94 1.69
C ARG A 65 8.14 4.92 1.14
N LEU A 66 8.15 4.78 -0.18
CA LEU A 66 9.04 3.90 -0.92
C LEU A 66 9.94 4.70 -1.86
N LYS A 67 11.11 4.17 -2.20
CA LYS A 67 11.97 4.76 -3.25
C LYS A 67 11.53 4.41 -4.68
N SER A 68 10.61 3.46 -4.84
CA SER A 68 10.03 3.05 -6.13
C SER A 68 8.54 3.34 -6.18
N ASP A 69 8.00 3.43 -7.40
CA ASP A 69 6.56 3.44 -7.61
C ASP A 69 5.97 2.08 -7.23
N GLU A 70 4.78 2.11 -6.63
CA GLU A 70 4.01 0.90 -6.27
C GLU A 70 2.61 0.99 -6.86
N THR A 71 2.20 -0.03 -7.62
CA THR A 71 0.85 -0.11 -8.19
C THR A 71 0.02 -1.15 -7.45
N PHE A 72 -1.14 -0.73 -6.97
CA PHE A 72 -2.15 -1.59 -6.37
C PHE A 72 -3.20 -1.97 -7.40
N PHE A 73 -3.63 -3.23 -7.41
CA PHE A 73 -4.68 -3.77 -8.28
C PHE A 73 -5.76 -4.44 -7.44
N TYR A 74 -7.00 -4.01 -7.56
CA TYR A 74 -8.14 -4.62 -6.88
C TYR A 74 -8.53 -5.96 -7.53
N HIS A 75 -8.80 -6.96 -6.69
CA HIS A 75 -9.36 -8.25 -7.13
C HIS A 75 -10.74 -8.53 -6.54
N LYS A 76 -10.91 -8.38 -5.22
CA LYS A 76 -12.14 -8.81 -4.53
C LYS A 76 -12.30 -8.19 -3.15
N GLY A 77 -13.54 -8.13 -2.65
CA GLY A 77 -13.85 -7.71 -1.28
C GLY A 77 -14.04 -6.20 -1.18
N ASN A 78 -13.81 -5.65 0.01
CA ASN A 78 -13.95 -4.22 0.25
C ASN A 78 -12.87 -3.42 -0.50
N PRO A 79 -13.21 -2.21 -0.99
CA PRO A 79 -12.22 -1.30 -1.54
C PRO A 79 -11.18 -0.89 -0.50
N MET A 80 -10.02 -0.44 -0.96
CA MET A 80 -8.96 0.11 -0.13
C MET A 80 -8.90 1.62 -0.34
N ARG A 81 -9.00 2.40 0.75
CA ARG A 81 -8.77 3.84 0.74
C ARG A 81 -7.28 4.09 1.01
N ILE A 82 -6.66 4.92 0.19
CA ILE A 82 -5.24 5.28 0.27
C ILE A 82 -5.14 6.79 0.38
N ALA A 83 -4.56 7.27 1.48
CA ALA A 83 -4.16 8.66 1.62
C ALA A 83 -2.70 8.81 1.17
N VAL A 84 -2.41 9.80 0.31
CA VAL A 84 -1.10 10.02 -0.29
C VAL A 84 -0.72 11.50 -0.20
N ILE A 85 0.39 11.80 0.46
CA ILE A 85 1.01 13.13 0.48
C ILE A 85 2.23 13.09 -0.44
N LYS A 86 2.13 13.76 -1.58
CA LYS A 86 3.19 13.84 -2.59
C LYS A 86 4.34 14.73 -2.14
N PRO A 87 5.54 14.62 -2.75
CA PRO A 87 6.69 15.47 -2.41
C PRO A 87 6.44 16.97 -2.56
N ASP A 88 5.49 17.38 -3.40
CA ASP A 88 5.06 18.78 -3.56
C ASP A 88 4.06 19.24 -2.49
N GLY A 89 3.73 18.37 -1.52
CA GLY A 89 2.76 18.62 -0.46
C GLY A 89 1.29 18.45 -0.87
N LYS A 90 1.01 18.02 -2.11
CA LYS A 90 -0.36 17.75 -2.55
C LYS A 90 -0.89 16.46 -1.90
N LEU A 91 -2.10 16.54 -1.34
CA LEU A 91 -2.82 15.37 -0.83
C LEU A 91 -3.70 14.75 -1.93
N GLU A 92 -3.67 13.42 -2.00
CA GLU A 92 -4.63 12.61 -2.74
C GLU A 92 -5.29 11.61 -1.79
N ASP A 93 -6.61 11.42 -1.95
CA ASP A 93 -7.39 10.44 -1.21
C ASP A 93 -8.08 9.54 -2.25
N ILE A 94 -7.60 8.30 -2.33
CA ILE A 94 -7.85 7.42 -3.47
C ILE A 94 -8.58 6.17 -3.00
N LEU A 95 -9.62 5.78 -3.73
CA LEU A 95 -10.33 4.53 -3.51
C LEU A 95 -9.97 3.50 -4.58
N VAL A 96 -9.29 2.44 -4.20
CA VAL A 96 -8.94 1.31 -5.08
C VAL A 96 -9.96 0.19 -4.88
N GLY A 97 -10.79 -0.08 -5.87
CA GLY A 97 -11.95 -0.96 -5.77
C GLY A 97 -12.66 -1.20 -7.09
N ASP A 98 -13.82 -1.85 -7.02
CA ASP A 98 -14.65 -2.10 -8.19
C ASP A 98 -15.35 -0.82 -8.66
N LYS A 99 -14.86 -0.25 -9.76
CA LYS A 99 -15.43 0.98 -10.35
C LYS A 99 -16.89 0.80 -10.83
N LEU A 100 -17.29 -0.42 -11.16
CA LEU A 100 -18.65 -0.71 -11.60
C LEU A 100 -19.63 -0.74 -10.42
N GLN A 101 -19.15 -0.89 -9.18
CA GLN A 101 -19.95 -0.83 -7.97
C GLN A 101 -19.86 0.54 -7.27
N ASN A 102 -18.74 1.23 -7.44
CA ASN A 102 -18.53 2.58 -6.90
C ASN A 102 -17.82 3.46 -7.93
N GLU A 103 -18.52 4.46 -8.47
CA GLU A 103 -17.99 5.35 -9.52
C GLU A 103 -16.75 6.15 -9.10
N GLN A 104 -16.57 6.38 -7.79
CA GLN A 104 -15.39 7.06 -7.23
C GLN A 104 -14.16 6.14 -7.16
N ALA A 105 -14.37 4.82 -7.24
CA ALA A 105 -13.30 3.84 -7.19
C ALA A 105 -12.59 3.68 -8.54
N ARG A 106 -11.41 3.07 -8.48
CA ARG A 106 -10.61 2.64 -9.63
C ARG A 106 -10.03 1.26 -9.38
N TYR A 107 -9.94 0.44 -10.43
CA TYR A 107 -9.38 -0.91 -10.29
C TYR A 107 -7.89 -0.92 -9.95
N ASN A 108 -7.17 0.16 -10.26
CA ASN A 108 -5.76 0.28 -9.92
C ASN A 108 -5.37 1.72 -9.59
N TYR A 109 -4.28 1.86 -8.83
CA TYR A 109 -3.63 3.12 -8.55
C TYR A 109 -2.13 2.91 -8.42
N THR A 110 -1.34 3.75 -9.10
CA THR A 110 0.11 3.82 -8.94
C THR A 110 0.44 4.93 -7.94
N LEU A 111 0.94 4.53 -6.78
CA LEU A 111 1.57 5.37 -5.79
C LEU A 111 2.95 5.82 -6.30
N PRO A 112 3.18 7.14 -6.48
CA PRO A 112 4.49 7.64 -6.88
C PRO A 112 5.53 7.49 -5.78
N ALA A 113 6.76 7.14 -6.16
CA ALA A 113 7.91 7.09 -5.28
C ALA A 113 8.07 8.37 -4.45
N LYS A 114 8.63 8.22 -3.25
CA LYS A 114 8.90 9.29 -2.26
C LYS A 114 7.65 9.98 -1.71
N SER A 115 6.44 9.54 -2.08
CA SER A 115 5.18 10.00 -1.48
C SER A 115 4.94 9.30 -0.16
N TRP A 116 4.57 10.05 0.88
CA TRP A 116 4.07 9.47 2.12
C TRP A 116 2.68 8.91 1.89
N PHE A 117 2.40 7.70 2.36
CA PHE A 117 1.09 7.10 2.23
C PHE A 117 0.74 6.21 3.42
N ASN A 118 -0.57 6.07 3.62
CA ASN A 118 -1.17 5.07 4.46
C ASN A 118 -2.47 4.60 3.80
N PHE A 119 -2.96 3.43 4.20
CA PHE A 119 -4.17 2.87 3.62
C PHE A 119 -4.93 2.04 4.65
N CYS A 120 -6.24 1.90 4.42
CA CYS A 120 -7.14 1.07 5.20
C CYS A 120 -8.22 0.48 4.27
N LEU A 121 -8.94 -0.53 4.75
CA LEU A 121 -10.15 -0.96 4.07
C LEU A 121 -11.23 0.10 4.22
N TRP A 122 -11.89 0.42 3.12
CA TRP A 122 -13.11 1.18 3.10
C TRP A 122 -14.30 0.30 3.49
N GLN A 123 -15.40 0.93 3.88
CA GLN A 123 -16.64 0.23 4.21
C GLN A 123 -17.16 -0.60 3.02
N GLY A 124 -17.68 -1.79 3.32
CA GLY A 124 -18.33 -2.69 2.38
C GLY A 124 -18.91 -3.91 3.09
N ASP A 125 -19.39 -4.89 2.32
CA ASP A 125 -20.09 -6.06 2.87
C ASP A 125 -19.15 -7.22 3.25
N ALA A 126 -17.88 -7.17 2.83
CA ALA A 126 -16.89 -8.21 3.12
C ALA A 126 -16.04 -7.85 4.34
N ASP A 127 -15.46 -8.84 5.00
CA ASP A 127 -14.51 -8.66 6.11
C ASP A 127 -13.05 -8.52 5.64
N TYR A 128 -12.83 -8.44 4.31
CA TYR A 128 -11.51 -8.36 3.69
C TYR A 128 -11.52 -7.52 2.41
N GLY A 129 -10.32 -7.11 1.98
CA GLY A 129 -10.05 -6.73 0.60
C GLY A 129 -8.81 -7.48 0.09
N LEU A 130 -8.89 -8.02 -1.12
CA LEU A 130 -7.85 -8.77 -1.82
C LEU A 130 -7.34 -7.95 -3.01
N PHE A 131 -6.02 -7.83 -3.09
CA PHE A 131 -5.34 -7.01 -4.06
C PHE A 131 -4.04 -7.70 -4.54
N SER A 132 -3.48 -7.19 -5.63
CA SER A 132 -2.07 -7.37 -5.96
C SER A 132 -1.32 -6.05 -5.85
N GLY A 133 -0.03 -6.15 -5.53
CA GLY A 133 0.92 -5.04 -5.58
C GLY A 133 2.00 -5.33 -6.60
N ALA A 134 2.47 -4.31 -7.32
CA ALA A 134 3.66 -4.39 -8.16
C ALA A 134 4.57 -3.19 -7.88
N VAL A 135 5.85 -3.45 -7.63
CA VAL A 135 6.85 -2.40 -7.34
C VAL A 135 7.92 -2.45 -8.40
N ALA A 136 8.27 -1.30 -8.98
CA ALA A 136 9.30 -1.18 -10.01
C ALA A 136 10.08 0.15 -9.86
N PRO A 137 11.42 0.12 -9.75
CA PRO A 137 12.29 -1.05 -9.51
C PRO A 137 11.87 -1.85 -8.28
N GLY A 138 12.07 -3.17 -8.32
CA GLY A 138 11.54 -4.17 -7.39
C GLY A 138 11.76 -3.87 -5.91
N PHE A 139 10.80 -4.33 -5.10
CA PHE A 139 10.75 -4.08 -3.66
C PHE A 139 11.98 -4.61 -2.92
N ASP A 140 12.45 -3.80 -1.99
CA ASP A 140 13.47 -4.10 -1.01
C ASP A 140 13.12 -3.42 0.33
N HIS A 141 13.42 -4.07 1.45
CA HIS A 141 13.13 -3.52 2.78
C HIS A 141 13.93 -2.26 3.06
N ASP A 142 15.14 -2.13 2.50
CA ASP A 142 16.01 -0.95 2.64
C ASP A 142 15.46 0.30 1.92
N ASP A 143 14.40 0.13 1.13
CA ASP A 143 13.75 1.20 0.38
C ASP A 143 12.47 1.71 1.08
N ILE A 144 12.11 1.15 2.24
CA ILE A 144 11.00 1.63 3.07
C ILE A 144 11.50 2.65 4.09
N GLU A 145 10.82 3.79 4.16
CA GLU A 145 10.95 4.73 5.26
C GLU A 145 9.61 4.85 5.99
N VAL A 146 9.62 4.65 7.31
CA VAL A 146 8.44 4.80 8.18
C VAL A 146 8.46 6.19 8.80
N ALA A 147 7.33 6.88 8.77
CA ALA A 147 7.22 8.24 9.28
C ALA A 147 7.27 8.28 10.81
N ASP A 148 7.94 9.30 11.34
CA ASP A 148 7.65 9.85 12.65
C ASP A 148 6.44 10.78 12.50
N LEU A 149 5.32 10.44 13.15
CA LEU A 149 4.06 11.18 12.99
C LEU A 149 4.18 12.65 13.41
N ALA A 150 4.95 12.95 14.46
CA ALA A 150 5.11 14.32 14.91
C ALA A 150 5.88 15.14 13.87
N LYS A 151 6.91 14.54 13.25
CA LYS A 151 7.65 15.18 12.15
C LYS A 151 6.80 15.32 10.89
N LEU A 152 6.02 14.30 10.55
CA LEU A 152 5.16 14.33 9.37
C LEU A 152 4.08 15.42 9.49
N VAL A 153 3.45 15.56 10.66
CA VAL A 153 2.49 16.65 10.93
C VAL A 153 3.18 18.01 10.91
N ALA A 154 4.41 18.12 11.43
CA ALA A 154 5.17 19.37 11.37
C ALA A 154 5.57 19.76 9.94
N GLU A 155 5.85 18.78 9.09
CA GLU A 155 6.19 18.97 7.66
C GLU A 155 4.94 19.33 6.83
N PHE A 156 3.80 18.71 7.12
CA PHE A 156 2.53 18.92 6.42
C PHE A 156 1.38 19.32 7.35
N PRO A 157 1.45 20.49 8.03
CA PRO A 157 0.47 20.90 9.03
C PRO A 157 -0.95 21.03 8.45
N GLN A 158 -1.08 21.37 7.17
CA GLN A 158 -2.36 21.44 6.46
C GLN A 158 -3.07 20.08 6.34
N HIS A 159 -2.34 18.96 6.49
CA HIS A 159 -2.87 17.59 6.35
C HIS A 159 -2.98 16.86 7.69
N LYS A 160 -2.83 17.56 8.82
CA LYS A 160 -2.87 16.97 10.16
C LYS A 160 -4.04 16.00 10.37
N ASN A 161 -5.25 16.40 9.97
CA ASN A 161 -6.46 15.60 10.21
C ASN A 161 -6.38 14.23 9.53
N ILE A 162 -5.96 14.15 8.27
CA ILE A 162 -5.87 12.86 7.56
C ILE A 162 -4.68 12.03 8.04
N ILE A 163 -3.59 12.69 8.45
CA ILE A 163 -2.43 12.01 9.06
C ILE A 163 -2.88 11.28 10.33
N GLU A 164 -3.61 11.97 11.21
CA GLU A 164 -4.10 11.43 12.48
C GLU A 164 -5.24 10.41 12.32
N GLU A 165 -6.13 10.60 11.32
CA GLU A 165 -7.21 9.66 11.00
C GLU A 165 -6.68 8.25 10.73
N PHE A 166 -5.58 8.16 9.99
CA PHE A 166 -4.93 6.90 9.60
C PHE A 166 -4.00 6.32 10.69
N THR A 167 -4.00 6.88 11.91
CA THR A 167 -3.12 6.41 12.99
C THR A 167 -3.84 6.18 14.31
N ASN A 168 -4.98 6.83 14.53
CA ASN A 168 -5.70 6.79 15.80
C ASN A 168 -7.08 6.11 15.64
N LYS A 169 -7.15 4.78 15.80
CA LYS A 169 -8.33 4.06 16.30
C LYS A 169 -7.93 2.80 17.06
#